data_AF-A0A941DQT8-F1
#
_entry.id   AF-A0A941DQT8-F1
#
_cell.length_a   1.000
_cell.length_b   1.000
_cell.length_c   1.000
_cell.angle_alpha   90.00
_cell.angle_beta   90.00
_cell.angle_gamma   90.00
#
_symmetry.space_group_name_H-M   'P 1'
#
loop_
_entity.id
_entity.type
_entity.pdbx_description
1 polymer ?
#
loop_
_entity_poly.entity_id
_entity_poly.type
_entity_poly.pdbx_seq_one_letter_code
_entity_poly.pdbx_strand_id
1 'polypeptide(L)' 'ASSASADIAPQLKVGLVDLQNGDDATEYWIATDNFYAITQYNRSYFYAMSVIDLGRVIRQAREQM' A
#
# COMPACT_ATOMS: atom_id res chain seq x y z
N ALA A 1 6.95 12.77 -3.80
CA ALA A 1 6.81 11.31 -3.65
C ALA A 1 8.14 10.66 -4.01
N SER A 2 8.80 9.99 -3.07
CA SER A 2 9.98 9.17 -3.39
C SER A 2 9.48 7.86 -3.98
N SER A 3 9.57 7.72 -5.30
CA SER A 3 9.33 6.46 -6.00
C SER A 3 10.50 5.52 -5.70
N ALA A 4 10.48 4.87 -4.53
CA ALA A 4 11.32 3.70 -4.33
C ALA A 4 10.85 2.65 -5.33
N SER A 5 11.67 2.40 -6.36
CA SER A 5 11.45 1.27 -7.26
C SER A 5 11.53 0.01 -6.42
N ALA A 6 10.39 -0.54 -6.04
CA ALA A 6 10.36 -1.86 -5.43
C ALA A 6 10.96 -2.83 -6.44
N ASP A 7 11.97 -3.58 -6.03
CA ASP A 7 12.59 -4.60 -6.88
C ASP A 7 11.60 -5.77 -6.96
N ILE A 8 10.67 -5.68 -7.90
CA ILE A 8 9.61 -6.66 -8.12
C ILE A 8 10.13 -7.70 -9.09
N ALA A 9 10.11 -8.97 -8.68
CA ALA A 9 10.51 -10.06 -9.56
C ALA A 9 9.68 -10.01 -10.88
N PRO A 10 10.30 -10.10 -12.07
CA PRO A 10 9.61 -9.86 -13.34
C PRO A 10 8.37 -10.73 -13.60
N GLN A 11 8.33 -11.93 -13.01
CA GLN A 11 7.24 -12.90 -13.17
C GLN A 11 6.21 -12.84 -12.03
N LEU A 12 6.37 -11.95 -11.04
CA LEU A 12 5.45 -11.87 -9.91
C LEU A 12 4.08 -11.36 -10.37
N LYS A 13 3.03 -12.12 -10.07
CA LYS A 13 1.66 -11.67 -10.28
C LYS A 13 1.33 -10.60 -9.24
N VAL A 14 0.81 -9.47 -9.71
CA VAL A 14 0.43 -8.34 -8.88
C VAL A 14 -0.93 -7.80 -9.32
N GLY A 15 -1.62 -7.14 -8.40
CA GLY A 15 -2.80 -6.35 -8.70
C GLY A 15 -2.45 -4.89 -8.96
N LEU A 16 -3.24 -4.24 -9.82
CA LEU A 16 -3.28 -2.78 -9.91
C LEU A 16 -4.45 -2.29 -9.07
N VAL A 17 -4.17 -1.47 -8.06
CA VAL A 17 -5.19 -0.90 -7.17
C VAL A 17 -5.28 0.60 -7.44
N ASP A 18 -6.48 1.08 -7.69
CA ASP A 18 -6.83 2.48 -7.75
C ASP A 18 -7.42 2.95 -6.41
N LEU A 19 -6.84 4.00 -5.84
CA LEU A 19 -7.34 4.65 -4.63
C LEU A 19 -7.73 6.09 -4.97
N GLN A 20 -9.04 6.31 -5.04
CA GLN A 20 -9.61 7.62 -5.33
C GLN A 20 -9.38 8.55 -4.14
N ASN A 21 -8.89 9.76 -4.40
CA ASN A 21 -8.57 10.75 -3.38
C ASN A 21 -9.45 12.01 -3.52
N GLY A 22 -10.77 11.83 -3.51
CA GLY A 22 -11.72 12.93 -3.69
C GLY A 22 -11.54 13.63 -5.04
N ASP A 23 -11.33 14.94 -5.00
CA ASP A 23 -11.10 15.76 -6.20
C ASP A 23 -9.63 15.71 -6.69
N ASP A 24 -8.73 15.13 -5.90
CA ASP A 24 -7.33 14.95 -6.29
C ASP A 24 -7.15 13.75 -7.24
N ALA A 25 -5.97 13.67 -7.86
CA ALA A 25 -5.63 12.56 -8.74
C ALA A 25 -5.71 11.21 -8.00
N THR A 26 -6.30 10.21 -8.66
CA THR A 26 -6.31 8.83 -8.17
C THR A 26 -4.89 8.30 -8.03
N GLU A 27 -4.61 7.70 -6.89
CA GLU A 27 -3.34 7.04 -6.65
C GLU A 27 -3.40 5.59 -7.12
N TYR A 28 -2.38 5.17 -7.86
CA TYR A 28 -2.27 3.80 -8.35
C TYR A 28 -1.15 3.08 -7.63
N TRP A 29 -1.47 1.90 -7.10
CA TRP A 29 -0.56 1.10 -6.30
C TRP A 29 -0.43 -0.32 -6.86
N ILE A 30 0.77 -0.89 -6.73
CA ILE A 30 1.02 -2.29 -7.00
C ILE A 30 0.72 -3.11 -5.75
N ALA A 31 -0.28 -3.97 -5.82
CA ALA A 31 -0.68 -4.86 -4.74
C ALA A 31 -0.06 -6.26 -4.91
N THR A 32 0.67 -6.71 -3.90
CA THR A 32 1.18 -8.08 -3.81
C THR A 32 0.29 -8.94 -2.92
N ASP A 33 0.59 -10.24 -2.80
CA ASP A 33 -0.16 -11.15 -1.93
C ASP A 33 -0.25 -10.66 -0.48
N ASN A 34 0.79 -9.99 0.03
CA ASN A 34 0.76 -9.41 1.39
C ASN A 34 -0.27 -8.29 1.54
N PHE A 35 -0.52 -7.49 0.50
CA PHE A 35 -1.61 -6.51 0.52
C PHE A 35 -2.97 -7.22 0.62
N TYR A 36 -3.17 -8.26 -0.19
CA TYR A 36 -4.41 -9.03 -0.18
C TYR A 36 -4.62 -9.82 1.12
N ALA A 37 -3.55 -10.19 1.83
CA ALA A 37 -3.64 -10.80 3.15
C ALA A 37 -4.31 -9.86 4.17
N ILE A 38 -4.02 -8.55 4.13
CA ILE A 38 -4.68 -7.55 5.00
C ILE A 38 -6.17 -7.47 4.70
N THR A 39 -6.56 -7.58 3.42
CA THR A 39 -7.97 -7.54 3.01
C THR A 39 -8.80 -8.73 3.52
N GLN A 40 -8.16 -9.80 4.03
CA GLN A 40 -8.87 -10.91 4.66
C GLN A 40 -9.48 -10.52 6.02
N TYR A 41 -8.93 -9.50 6.71
CA TYR A 41 -9.52 -8.95 7.93
C TYR A 41 -10.73 -8.05 7.62
N ASN A 42 -10.61 -7.24 6.56
CA ASN A 42 -11.66 -6.37 6.07
C ASN A 42 -11.52 -6.19 4.55
N ARG A 43 -12.57 -6.53 3.81
CA ARG A 43 -12.60 -6.52 2.32
C ARG A 43 -12.71 -5.09 1.76
N SER A 44 -11.76 -4.23 2.11
CA SER A 44 -11.66 -2.84 1.64
C SER A 44 -10.20 -2.47 1.33
N TYR A 45 -9.94 -1.95 0.14
CA TYR A 45 -8.59 -1.52 -0.28
C TYR A 45 -8.15 -0.25 0.44
N PHE A 46 -9.08 0.68 0.71
CA PHE A 46 -8.81 1.85 1.55
C PHE A 46 -8.41 1.46 2.96
N TYR A 47 -9.05 0.43 3.55
CA TYR A 47 -8.66 -0.10 4.85
C TYR A 47 -7.24 -0.68 4.82
N ALA A 48 -6.93 -1.53 3.84
CA ALA A 48 -5.61 -2.14 3.72
C ALA A 48 -4.49 -1.11 3.55
N MET A 49 -4.71 -0.09 2.72
CA MET A 49 -3.73 0.99 2.55
C MET A 49 -3.57 1.82 3.82
N SER A 50 -4.66 2.15 4.51
CA SER A 50 -4.61 2.88 5.78
C SER A 50 -3.79 2.13 6.85
N VAL A 51 -3.91 0.81 6.92
CA VAL A 51 -3.11 -0.04 7.83
C VAL A 51 -1.63 0.01 7.46
N ILE A 52 -1.29 -0.08 6.17
CA ILE A 52 0.09 0.01 5.67
C ILE A 52 0.71 1.38 6.00
N ASP A 53 -0.02 2.46 5.73
CA ASP A 53 0.45 3.82 5.95
C ASP A 53 0.66 4.11 7.43
N LEU A 54 -0.30 3.72 8.28
CA LEU A 54 -0.16 3.84 9.72
C LEU A 54 1.08 3.07 10.22
N GLY A 55 1.27 1.83 9.75
CA GLY A 55 2.44 1.03 10.09
C GLY A 55 3.76 1.68 9.68
N ARG A 56 3.80 2.34 8.52
CA ARG A 56 4.97 3.10 8.05
C ARG A 56 5.27 4.28 8.98
N VAL A 57 4.26 5.07 9.33
CA VAL A 57 4.41 6.24 10.22
C VAL A 57 4.85 5.81 11.62
N ILE A 58 4.26 4.76 12.19
CA ILE A 58 4.65 4.24 13.51
C ILE A 58 6.10 3.78 13.50
N ARG A 59 6.53 3.03 12.47
CA ARG A 59 7.92 2.58 12.37
C ARG A 59 8.89 3.75 12.28
N GLN A 60 8.60 4.74 11.44
CA GLN A 60 9.41 5.95 11.33
C GLN A 60 9.51 6.71 12.67
N ALA A 61 8.40 6.85 13.39
CA ALA A 61 8.38 7.50 14.70
C ALA A 61 9.23 6.73 15.73
N ARG A 62 9.27 5.39 15.66
CA ARG A 62 10.12 4.55 16.53
C ARG A 62 11.60 4.61 16.19
N GLU A 63 11.96 4.84 14.93
CA GLU A 63 13.36 4.98 14.49
C GLU A 63 13.96 6.34 14.85
N GLN A 64 13.13 7.35 15.11
CA GLN A 64 13.54 8.71 15.50
C GLN A 64 13.75 8.89 17.02
N MET A 65 13.42 7.87 17.81
CA MET A 65 13.57 7.84 19.27
C MET A 65 14.85 7.12 19.66
#